data_AF-A0A2E4Y9T8-F1
#
_entry.id   AF-A0A2E4Y9T8-F1
#
_cell.length_a   1.000
_cell.length_b   1.000
_cell.length_c   1.000
_cell.angle_alpha   90.00
_cell.angle_beta   90.00
_cell.angle_gamma   90.00
#
_symmetry.space_group_name_H-M   'P 1'
#
loop_
_entity.id
_entity.type
_entity.pdbx_description
1 polymer ?
#
loop_
_entity_poly.entity_id
_entity_poly.type
_entity_poly.pdbx_seq_one_letter_code
_entity_poly.pdbx_strand_id
1 'polypeptide(L)'
;MNISKKIFIGLMSGFLSVFISAAELERIGSFEFPTSASGAAQEHFLLGVGYLHSFGWKQARVEFRKAQDIDPDFALAYWGESLTYNHPLIPVLQDPASPKETLLRLGENSEERLSKAPTIREKGFLKAAEAFAFTDGSLGDKRLAWMHAMLDLHEEFPNDREVSAFTAVAMLSGATAA
;
A
#
# COMPACT_ATOMS: atom_id res chain seq x y z
N MET A 1 -49.57 -12.76 64.91
CA MET A 1 -48.17 -12.49 65.29
C MET A 1 -47.28 -13.51 64.58
N ASN A 2 -46.11 -13.08 64.11
CA ASN A 2 -45.07 -13.79 63.35
C ASN A 2 -45.18 -13.83 61.81
N ILE A 3 -44.54 -12.79 61.28
CA ILE A 3 -43.97 -12.62 59.95
C ILE A 3 -42.87 -13.66 59.73
N SER A 4 -42.83 -14.28 58.54
CA SER A 4 -41.61 -14.92 58.01
C SER A 4 -41.45 -14.56 56.55
N LYS A 5 -40.60 -13.56 56.29
CA LYS A 5 -40.00 -13.30 54.97
C LYS A 5 -39.26 -14.54 54.50
N LYS A 6 -39.46 -14.97 53.25
CA LYS A 6 -38.44 -15.73 52.52
C LYS A 6 -38.18 -15.07 51.17
N ILE A 7 -36.90 -14.91 50.93
CA ILE A 7 -36.23 -14.07 49.94
C ILE A 7 -36.33 -14.73 48.57
N PHE A 8 -36.73 -13.97 47.56
CA PHE A 8 -36.69 -14.39 46.16
C PHE A 8 -35.27 -14.15 45.65
N ILE A 9 -34.49 -15.21 45.48
CA ILE A 9 -33.17 -15.15 44.83
C ILE A 9 -33.42 -15.24 43.32
N GLY A 10 -33.45 -14.09 42.65
CA GLY A 10 -33.41 -14.01 41.21
C GLY A 10 -32.00 -14.32 40.71
N LEU A 11 -31.80 -15.48 40.07
CA LEU A 11 -30.59 -15.79 39.32
C LEU A 11 -30.61 -14.94 38.03
N MET A 12 -29.99 -13.76 38.04
CA MET A 12 -29.64 -13.08 36.80
C MET A 12 -28.45 -13.81 36.18
N SER A 13 -28.73 -14.70 35.24
CA SER A 13 -27.71 -15.20 34.31
C SER A 13 -27.33 -14.07 33.37
N GLY A 14 -26.22 -13.39 33.67
CA GLY A 14 -25.61 -12.44 32.76
C GLY A 14 -25.07 -13.18 31.54
N PHE A 15 -25.66 -12.95 30.38
CA PHE A 15 -25.02 -13.27 29.10
C PHE A 15 -23.82 -12.34 28.96
N LEU A 16 -22.62 -12.89 29.18
CA LEU A 16 -21.37 -12.22 28.84
C LEU A 16 -21.27 -12.22 27.31
N SER A 17 -21.72 -11.14 26.68
CA SER A 17 -21.48 -10.90 25.25
C SER A 17 -19.96 -10.81 25.05
N VAL A 18 -19.36 -11.90 24.57
CA VAL A 18 -17.99 -11.87 24.07
C VAL A 18 -18.05 -11.09 22.76
N PHE A 19 -17.81 -9.78 22.85
CA PHE A 19 -17.44 -9.00 21.68
C PHE A 19 -16.10 -9.55 21.20
N ILE A 20 -16.14 -10.35 20.14
CA ILE A 20 -14.94 -10.62 19.35
C ILE A 20 -14.57 -9.25 18.77
N SER A 21 -13.63 -8.57 19.42
CA SER A 21 -12.94 -7.46 18.77
C SER A 21 -12.21 -8.09 17.60
N ALA A 22 -12.72 -7.89 16.38
CA ALA A 22 -11.84 -7.93 15.22
C ALA A 22 -10.66 -7.02 15.58
N ALA A 23 -9.43 -7.51 15.39
CA ALA A 23 -8.25 -6.69 15.65
C ALA A 23 -8.37 -5.45 14.77
N GLU A 24 -8.65 -4.30 15.37
CA GLU A 24 -8.74 -3.05 14.65
C GLU A 24 -7.33 -2.75 14.15
N LEU A 25 -7.11 -2.86 12.84
CA LEU A 25 -5.86 -2.50 12.23
C LEU A 25 -5.65 -1.00 12.44
N GLU A 26 -4.67 -0.64 13.27
CA GLU A 26 -4.36 0.74 13.59
C GLU A 26 -3.95 1.50 12.33
N ARG A 27 -4.82 2.41 11.86
CA ARG A 27 -4.56 3.20 10.65
C ARG A 27 -3.53 4.29 10.91
N ILE A 28 -2.62 4.44 9.96
CA ILE A 28 -1.60 5.51 9.98
C ILE A 28 -2.10 6.66 9.12
N GLY A 29 -2.50 7.75 9.79
CA GLY A 29 -3.10 8.90 9.13
C GLY A 29 -4.51 8.64 8.59
N SER A 30 -5.05 9.65 7.89
CA SER A 30 -6.37 9.59 7.25
C SER A 30 -6.25 9.97 5.78
N PHE A 31 -6.59 9.04 4.91
CA PHE A 31 -6.55 9.18 3.46
C PHE A 31 -7.43 8.12 2.80
N GLU A 32 -7.76 8.34 1.53
CA GLU A 32 -8.52 7.42 0.70
C GLU A 32 -7.65 6.93 -0.44
N PHE A 33 -7.51 5.62 -0.57
CA PHE A 33 -6.83 4.99 -1.69
C PHE A 33 -7.70 3.84 -2.21
N PRO A 34 -8.73 4.14 -3.01
CA PRO A 34 -9.56 3.10 -3.60
C PRO A 34 -8.73 2.24 -4.54
N THR A 35 -8.92 0.93 -4.44
CA THR A 35 -8.31 -0.07 -5.33
C THR A 35 -9.38 -1.08 -5.76
N SER A 36 -9.00 -2.00 -6.63
CA SER A 36 -9.79 -3.15 -7.04
C SER A 36 -9.81 -4.29 -6.01
N ALA A 37 -8.90 -4.28 -5.03
CA ALA A 37 -8.94 -5.23 -3.93
C ALA A 37 -10.03 -4.86 -2.90
N SER A 38 -10.40 -5.84 -2.09
CA SER A 38 -11.39 -5.66 -1.02
C SER A 38 -11.01 -6.47 0.22
N GLY A 39 -11.73 -6.25 1.32
CA GLY A 39 -11.49 -6.96 2.59
C GLY A 39 -10.07 -6.79 3.10
N ALA A 40 -9.51 -7.87 3.66
CA ALA A 40 -8.22 -7.84 4.35
C ALA A 40 -7.03 -7.46 3.45
N ALA A 41 -7.04 -7.80 2.15
CA ALA A 41 -5.98 -7.39 1.23
C ALA A 41 -5.92 -5.87 1.08
N GLN A 42 -7.09 -5.22 0.94
CA GLN A 42 -7.20 -3.77 0.88
C GLN A 42 -6.81 -3.11 2.22
N GLU A 43 -7.18 -3.72 3.35
CA GLU A 43 -6.80 -3.20 4.67
C GLU A 43 -5.27 -3.21 4.87
N HIS A 44 -4.60 -4.32 4.56
CA HIS A 44 -3.14 -4.41 4.61
C HIS A 44 -2.47 -3.45 3.61
N PHE A 45 -3.01 -3.31 2.40
CA PHE A 45 -2.53 -2.33 1.45
C PHE A 45 -2.61 -0.89 1.99
N LEU A 46 -3.73 -0.51 2.60
CA LEU A 46 -3.90 0.81 3.19
C LEU A 46 -2.93 1.04 4.35
N LEU A 47 -2.64 0.05 5.18
CA LEU A 47 -1.57 0.18 6.19
C LEU A 47 -0.20 0.39 5.54
N GLY A 48 0.09 -0.39 4.49
CA GLY A 48 1.31 -0.25 3.71
C GLY A 48 1.52 1.17 3.19
N VAL A 49 0.47 1.75 2.59
CA VAL A 49 0.48 3.14 2.11
C VAL A 49 0.63 4.14 3.26
N GLY A 50 -0.07 3.95 4.37
CA GLY A 50 0.06 4.82 5.55
C GLY A 50 1.50 4.85 6.09
N TYR A 51 2.16 3.69 6.13
CA TYR A 51 3.59 3.61 6.43
C TYR A 51 4.45 4.31 5.38
N LEU A 52 4.16 4.17 4.08
CA LEU A 52 4.91 4.88 3.03
C LEU A 52 4.83 6.40 3.20
N HIS A 53 3.64 6.95 3.48
CA HIS A 53 3.45 8.38 3.76
C HIS A 53 4.27 8.88 4.95
N SER A 54 4.58 7.98 5.89
CA SER A 54 5.40 8.26 7.08
C SER A 54 6.85 7.78 6.95
N PHE A 55 7.30 7.40 5.75
CA PHE A 55 8.64 6.86 5.49
C PHE A 55 8.98 5.58 6.30
N GLY A 56 7.98 4.79 6.67
CA GLY A 56 8.10 3.52 7.39
C GLY A 56 8.32 2.32 6.46
N TRP A 57 9.40 2.30 5.68
CA TRP A 57 9.56 1.33 4.57
C TRP A 57 9.53 -0.14 4.99
N LYS A 58 10.10 -0.49 6.16
CA LYS A 58 10.14 -1.89 6.63
C LYS A 58 8.75 -2.39 6.97
N GLN A 59 7.97 -1.57 7.68
CA GLN A 59 6.59 -1.89 8.04
C GLN A 59 5.70 -1.92 6.79
N ALA A 60 5.84 -0.93 5.91
CA ALA A 60 5.12 -0.89 4.64
C ALA A 60 5.29 -2.19 3.84
N ARG A 61 6.53 -2.66 3.72
CA ARG A 61 6.86 -3.90 3.00
C ARG A 61 6.17 -5.13 3.59
N VAL A 62 6.12 -5.23 4.92
CA VAL A 62 5.45 -6.34 5.61
C VAL A 62 3.96 -6.34 5.26
N GLU A 63 3.31 -5.18 5.31
CA GLU A 63 1.88 -5.07 5.03
C GLU A 63 1.56 -5.32 3.54
N PHE A 64 2.38 -4.82 2.62
CA PHE A 64 2.22 -5.13 1.20
C PHE A 64 2.38 -6.62 0.91
N ARG A 65 3.32 -7.32 1.56
CA ARG A 65 3.46 -8.78 1.41
C ARG A 65 2.26 -9.54 1.95
N LYS A 66 1.70 -9.12 3.09
CA LYS A 66 0.44 -9.71 3.59
C LYS A 66 -0.71 -9.52 2.60
N ALA A 67 -0.81 -8.34 1.98
CA ALA A 67 -1.80 -8.10 0.94
C ALA A 67 -1.59 -9.02 -0.28
N GLN A 68 -0.33 -9.26 -0.70
CA GLN A 68 0.02 -10.21 -1.77
C GLN A 68 -0.31 -11.66 -1.38
N ASP A 69 -0.07 -12.07 -0.13
CA ASP A 69 -0.36 -13.42 0.35
C ASP A 69 -1.88 -13.71 0.33
N ILE A 70 -2.69 -12.69 0.55
CA ILE A 70 -4.17 -12.77 0.53
C ILE A 70 -4.71 -12.69 -0.91
N ASP A 71 -4.17 -11.77 -1.71
CA ASP A 71 -4.55 -11.56 -3.11
C ASP A 71 -3.28 -11.49 -3.99
N PRO A 72 -2.83 -12.64 -4.54
CA PRO A 72 -1.60 -12.72 -5.32
C PRO A 72 -1.60 -11.92 -6.63
N ASP A 73 -2.78 -11.54 -7.13
CA ASP A 73 -2.93 -10.72 -8.34
C ASP A 73 -3.14 -9.23 -8.02
N PHE A 74 -3.12 -8.83 -6.74
CA PHE A 74 -3.28 -7.44 -6.34
C PHE A 74 -2.08 -6.59 -6.76
N ALA A 75 -2.12 -6.06 -7.98
CA ALA A 75 -1.02 -5.33 -8.62
C ALA A 75 -0.45 -4.19 -7.75
N LEU A 76 -1.32 -3.45 -7.04
CA LEU A 76 -0.85 -2.35 -6.20
C LEU A 76 -0.12 -2.79 -4.93
N ALA A 77 -0.34 -4.01 -4.44
CA ALA A 77 0.49 -4.54 -3.35
C ALA A 77 1.95 -4.76 -3.79
N TYR A 78 2.19 -5.17 -5.03
CA TYR A 78 3.54 -5.29 -5.59
C TYR A 78 4.15 -3.93 -5.94
N TRP A 79 3.35 -3.00 -6.48
CA TRP A 79 3.75 -1.59 -6.64
C TRP A 79 4.25 -1.01 -5.31
N GLY A 80 3.43 -1.15 -4.26
CA GLY A 80 3.74 -0.63 -2.93
C GLY A 80 5.03 -1.22 -2.37
N GLU A 81 5.18 -2.55 -2.41
CA GLU A 81 6.42 -3.20 -1.98
C GLU A 81 7.64 -2.69 -2.78
N SER A 82 7.53 -2.58 -4.12
CA SER A 82 8.64 -2.13 -4.96
C SER A 82 9.15 -0.73 -4.56
N LEU A 83 8.23 0.17 -4.18
CA LEU A 83 8.56 1.52 -3.72
C LEU A 83 9.28 1.53 -2.37
N THR A 84 9.12 0.49 -1.54
CA THR A 84 9.82 0.39 -0.24
C THR A 84 11.34 0.26 -0.38
N TYR A 85 11.85 0.01 -1.60
CA TYR A 85 13.28 -0.12 -1.89
C TYR A 85 13.86 1.10 -2.65
N ASN A 86 13.01 1.99 -3.16
CA ASN A 86 13.43 3.16 -3.94
C ASN A 86 14.18 4.20 -3.07
N HIS A 87 13.70 4.44 -1.85
CA HIS A 87 14.27 5.43 -0.91
C HIS A 87 14.56 6.80 -1.58
N PRO A 88 13.55 7.47 -2.14
CA PRO A 88 13.72 8.62 -3.03
C PRO A 88 14.48 9.81 -2.41
N LEU A 89 14.41 9.96 -1.07
CA LEU A 89 15.06 11.05 -0.33
C LEU A 89 16.39 10.63 0.33
N ILE A 90 16.71 9.33 0.34
CA ILE A 90 17.88 8.77 1.05
C ILE A 90 18.57 7.72 0.16
N PRO A 91 19.26 8.13 -0.93
CA PRO A 91 19.79 7.21 -1.95
C PRO A 91 20.73 6.14 -1.42
N VAL A 92 21.46 6.42 -0.34
CA VAL A 92 22.40 5.46 0.29
C VAL A 92 21.69 4.20 0.83
N LEU A 93 20.38 4.24 1.05
CA LEU A 93 19.58 3.10 1.49
C LEU A 93 18.94 2.32 0.34
N GLN A 94 19.11 2.75 -0.91
CA GLN A 94 18.46 2.13 -2.05
C GLN A 94 18.98 0.70 -2.28
N ASP A 95 18.05 -0.23 -2.50
CA ASP A 95 18.33 -1.56 -3.04
C ASP A 95 18.01 -1.56 -4.55
N PRO A 96 19.00 -1.75 -5.44
CA PRO A 96 18.78 -1.69 -6.87
C PRO A 96 18.08 -2.92 -7.46
N ALA A 97 18.14 -4.08 -6.79
CA ALA A 97 17.62 -5.34 -7.32
C ALA A 97 16.16 -5.57 -6.92
N SER A 98 15.84 -5.31 -5.66
CA SER A 98 14.53 -5.63 -5.06
C SER A 98 13.30 -5.02 -5.76
N PRO A 99 13.31 -3.79 -6.31
CA PRO A 99 12.16 -3.28 -7.08
C PRO A 99 11.81 -4.16 -8.26
N LYS A 100 12.83 -4.57 -9.05
CA LYS A 100 12.66 -5.43 -10.23
C LYS A 100 12.22 -6.83 -9.83
N GLU A 101 12.86 -7.43 -8.83
CA GLU A 101 12.50 -8.75 -8.32
C GLU A 101 11.07 -8.80 -7.79
N THR A 102 10.62 -7.75 -7.10
CA THR A 102 9.23 -7.64 -6.64
C THR A 102 8.24 -7.65 -7.79
N LEU A 103 8.47 -6.83 -8.82
CA LEU A 103 7.55 -6.78 -9.96
C LEU A 103 7.58 -8.08 -10.78
N LEU A 104 8.74 -8.75 -10.89
CA LEU A 104 8.82 -10.05 -11.55
C LEU A 104 8.02 -11.15 -10.85
N ARG A 105 7.73 -11.03 -9.54
CA ARG A 105 6.78 -11.93 -8.86
C ARG A 105 5.33 -11.71 -9.28
N LEU A 106 4.96 -10.50 -9.70
CA LEU A 106 3.62 -10.20 -10.23
C LEU A 106 3.44 -10.73 -11.65
N GLY A 107 4.48 -10.68 -12.48
CA GLY A 107 4.46 -11.18 -13.87
C GLY A 107 5.80 -10.96 -14.57
N GLU A 108 6.12 -11.79 -15.57
CA GLU A 108 7.44 -11.82 -16.22
C GLU A 108 7.66 -10.60 -17.12
N ASN A 109 6.59 -10.12 -17.75
CA ASN A 109 6.61 -8.97 -18.67
C ASN A 109 5.53 -7.92 -18.30
N SER A 110 5.58 -6.77 -18.97
CA SER A 110 4.68 -5.64 -18.66
C SER A 110 3.23 -5.95 -18.99
N GLU A 111 2.95 -6.69 -20.06
CA GLU A 111 1.60 -7.09 -20.44
C GLU A 111 0.94 -7.93 -19.33
N GLU A 112 1.63 -8.95 -18.83
CA GLU A 112 1.17 -9.79 -17.73
C GLU A 112 0.88 -8.97 -16.47
N ARG A 113 1.80 -8.09 -16.06
CA ARG A 113 1.61 -7.27 -14.86
C ARG A 113 0.44 -6.30 -15.03
N LEU A 114 0.34 -5.62 -16.17
CA LEU A 114 -0.72 -4.66 -16.44
C LEU A 114 -2.09 -5.32 -16.60
N SER A 115 -2.16 -6.59 -16.99
CA SER A 115 -3.41 -7.35 -17.05
C SER A 115 -4.08 -7.53 -15.68
N LYS A 116 -3.28 -7.48 -14.60
CA LYS A 116 -3.71 -7.63 -13.20
C LYS A 116 -4.14 -6.32 -12.53
N ALA A 117 -3.95 -5.19 -13.21
CA ALA A 117 -4.40 -3.88 -12.77
C ALA A 117 -5.69 -3.51 -13.54
N PRO A 118 -6.90 -3.74 -13.00
CA PRO A 118 -8.14 -3.55 -13.76
C PRO A 118 -8.48 -2.09 -14.07
N THR A 119 -8.03 -1.13 -13.26
CA THR A 119 -8.34 0.30 -13.47
C THR A 119 -7.22 1.04 -14.18
N ILE A 120 -7.56 2.12 -14.89
CA ILE A 120 -6.55 2.96 -15.55
C ILE A 120 -5.59 3.58 -14.52
N ARG A 121 -6.13 4.00 -13.37
CA ARG A 121 -5.36 4.52 -12.23
C ARG A 121 -4.35 3.50 -11.70
N GLU A 122 -4.76 2.26 -11.49
CA GLU A 122 -3.87 1.19 -11.04
C GLU A 122 -2.78 0.86 -12.06
N LYS A 123 -3.14 0.83 -13.35
CA LYS A 123 -2.17 0.67 -14.43
C LYS A 123 -1.15 1.80 -14.43
N GLY A 124 -1.57 3.05 -14.19
CA GLY A 124 -0.65 4.19 -14.13
C GLY A 124 0.35 4.07 -12.98
N PHE A 125 -0.10 3.72 -11.77
CA PHE A 125 0.82 3.46 -10.65
C PHE A 125 1.79 2.32 -10.97
N LEU A 126 1.29 1.21 -11.52
CA LEU A 126 2.13 0.07 -11.89
C LEU A 126 3.15 0.44 -12.97
N LYS A 127 2.76 1.18 -14.02
CA LYS A 127 3.68 1.71 -15.04
C LYS A 127 4.77 2.59 -14.42
N ALA A 128 4.43 3.42 -13.43
CA ALA A 128 5.42 4.24 -12.74
C ALA A 128 6.44 3.39 -11.95
N ALA A 129 5.99 2.31 -11.29
CA ALA A 129 6.91 1.35 -10.67
C ALA A 129 7.77 0.62 -11.71
N GLU A 130 7.20 0.23 -12.85
CA GLU A 130 7.97 -0.38 -13.95
C GLU A 130 9.04 0.57 -14.49
N ALA A 131 8.70 1.84 -14.69
CA ALA A 131 9.63 2.87 -15.15
C ALA A 131 10.86 2.97 -14.24
N PHE A 132 10.67 2.92 -12.91
CA PHE A 132 11.79 2.87 -11.98
C PHE A 132 12.59 1.55 -12.06
N ALA A 133 11.88 0.42 -12.04
CA ALA A 133 12.49 -0.89 -11.88
C ALA A 133 13.25 -1.37 -13.13
N PHE A 134 12.70 -1.12 -14.33
CA PHE A 134 13.17 -1.71 -15.58
C PHE A 134 13.94 -0.73 -16.49
N THR A 135 13.94 0.58 -16.21
CA THR A 135 14.82 1.51 -16.95
C THR A 135 16.28 1.15 -16.70
N ASP A 136 17.03 0.88 -17.76
CA ASP A 136 18.47 0.66 -17.68
C ASP A 136 19.21 1.98 -17.41
N GLY A 137 20.43 1.87 -16.87
CA GLY A 137 21.28 3.03 -16.61
C GLY A 137 21.45 3.34 -15.13
N SER A 138 21.76 4.61 -14.85
CA SER A 138 22.06 5.11 -13.51
C SER A 138 20.80 5.17 -12.63
N LEU A 139 21.01 5.34 -11.32
CA LEU A 139 19.91 5.68 -10.42
C LEU A 139 19.19 6.97 -10.85
N GLY A 140 19.93 7.93 -11.43
CA GLY A 140 19.36 9.16 -11.95
C GLY A 140 18.36 8.89 -13.09
N ASP A 141 18.73 8.05 -14.05
CA ASP A 141 17.87 7.67 -15.18
C ASP A 141 16.56 7.01 -14.71
N LYS A 142 16.66 6.08 -13.75
CA LYS A 142 15.50 5.41 -13.14
C LYS A 142 14.59 6.39 -12.41
N ARG A 143 15.15 7.36 -11.68
CA ARG A 143 14.39 8.39 -10.95
C ARG A 143 13.69 9.35 -11.90
N LEU A 144 14.33 9.74 -12.99
CA LEU A 144 13.71 10.57 -14.04
C LEU A 144 12.58 9.80 -14.73
N ALA A 145 12.78 8.52 -15.05
CA ALA A 145 11.74 7.68 -15.64
C ALA A 145 10.51 7.57 -14.72
N TRP A 146 10.73 7.34 -13.42
CA TRP A 146 9.65 7.32 -12.42
C TRP A 146 8.93 8.67 -12.32
N MET A 147 9.68 9.78 -12.27
CA MET A 147 9.13 11.13 -12.24
C MET A 147 8.22 11.39 -13.43
N HIS A 148 8.68 11.11 -14.65
CA HIS A 148 7.87 11.33 -15.86
C HIS A 148 6.61 10.47 -15.87
N ALA A 149 6.71 9.19 -15.51
CA ALA A 149 5.53 8.32 -15.43
C ALA A 149 4.49 8.77 -14.39
N MET A 150 4.93 9.33 -13.25
CA MET A 150 4.02 9.91 -12.26
C MET A 150 3.41 11.23 -12.74
N LEU A 151 4.16 12.06 -13.47
CA LEU A 151 3.62 13.27 -14.09
C LEU A 151 2.51 12.93 -15.10
N ASP A 152 2.74 11.93 -15.97
CA ASP A 152 1.72 11.47 -16.92
C ASP A 152 0.44 10.98 -16.20
N LEU A 153 0.59 10.22 -15.11
CA LEU A 153 -0.55 9.78 -14.30
C LEU A 153 -1.26 10.96 -13.61
N HIS A 154 -0.53 11.98 -13.17
CA HIS A 154 -1.12 13.17 -12.56
C HIS A 154 -1.91 14.01 -13.56
N GLU A 155 -1.48 14.09 -14.82
CA GLU A 155 -2.26 14.76 -15.87
C GLU A 155 -3.63 14.09 -16.09
N GLU A 156 -3.70 12.76 -15.99
CA GLU A 156 -4.95 12.01 -16.13
C GLU A 156 -5.83 12.08 -14.86
N PHE A 157 -5.21 12.17 -13.68
CA PHE A 157 -5.90 12.19 -12.37
C PHE A 157 -5.48 13.40 -11.50
N PRO A 158 -5.68 14.66 -11.95
CA PRO A 158 -5.14 15.85 -11.29
C PRO A 158 -5.76 16.14 -9.91
N ASN A 159 -6.96 15.60 -9.65
CA ASN A 159 -7.68 15.78 -8.39
C ASN A 159 -7.47 14.60 -7.42
N ASP A 160 -6.76 13.55 -7.84
CA ASP A 160 -6.48 12.41 -6.99
C ASP A 160 -5.33 12.73 -6.03
N ARG A 161 -5.63 12.70 -4.72
CA ARG A 161 -4.68 13.12 -3.69
C ARG A 161 -3.48 12.18 -3.58
N GLU A 162 -3.70 10.88 -3.78
CA GLU A 162 -2.63 9.90 -3.70
C GLU A 162 -1.74 10.00 -4.94
N VAL A 163 -2.31 10.13 -6.13
CA VAL A 163 -1.53 10.41 -7.35
C VAL A 163 -0.70 11.68 -7.17
N SER A 164 -1.30 12.75 -6.64
CA SER A 164 -0.60 14.01 -6.38
C SER A 164 0.54 13.86 -5.36
N ALA A 165 0.30 13.14 -4.25
CA ALA A 165 1.30 12.89 -3.22
C ALA A 165 2.49 12.08 -3.76
N PHE A 166 2.22 10.98 -4.47
CA PHE A 166 3.28 10.16 -5.06
C PHE A 166 4.00 10.89 -6.21
N THR A 167 3.33 11.80 -6.92
CA THR A 167 3.97 12.65 -7.93
C THR A 167 4.92 13.65 -7.30
N ALA A 168 4.53 14.29 -6.20
CA ALA A 168 5.40 15.24 -5.51
C ALA A 168 6.71 14.59 -5.03
N VAL A 169 6.65 13.39 -4.44
CA VAL A 169 7.87 12.68 -4.03
C VAL A 169 8.68 12.18 -5.23
N ALA A 170 8.05 11.82 -6.34
CA ALA A 170 8.75 11.46 -7.57
C ALA A 170 9.49 12.65 -8.19
N MET A 171 8.89 13.84 -8.17
CA MET A 171 9.54 15.08 -8.60
C MET A 171 10.73 15.44 -7.70
N LEU A 172 10.60 15.32 -6.39
CA LEU A 172 11.73 15.52 -5.46
C LEU A 172 12.86 14.52 -5.76
N SER A 173 12.51 13.25 -5.99
CA SER A 173 13.48 12.23 -6.37
C SER A 173 14.20 12.56 -7.68
N GLY A 174 13.45 12.95 -8.72
CA GLY A 174 13.98 13.33 -10.03
C GLY A 174 14.85 14.59 -9.98
N ALA A 175 14.50 15.58 -9.16
CA ALA A 175 15.30 16.79 -8.99
C ALA A 175 16.69 16.52 -8.38
N THR A 176 16.85 15.42 -7.63
CA THR A 176 18.15 14.97 -7.09
C THR A 176 18.92 14.01 -8.01
N ALA A 177 18.42 13.77 -9.23
CA ALA A 177 19.09 12.95 -10.24
C ALA A 177 20.17 13.70 -11.03
N ALA A 178 20.17 15.03 -10.97
CA ALA A 178 21.10 15.92 -11.65
C ALA A 178 22.44 16.09 -10.92
#